data_AF-Q02114-F1
#
_entry.id   AF-Q02114-F1
#
_cell.length_a   1.000
_cell.length_b   1.000
_cell.length_c   1.000
_cell.angle_alpha   90.00
_cell.angle_beta   90.00
_cell.angle_gamma   90.00
#
_symmetry.space_group_name_H-M   'P 1'
#
loop_
_entity.id
_entity.type
_entity.pdbx_description
1 polymer ?
#
loop_
_entity_poly.entity_id
_entity_poly.type
_entity_poly.pdbx_seq_one_letter_code
_entity_poly.pdbx_strand_id
1 'polypeptide(L)'
;MRSYIKVLTMCFLGLILFVPTALADNSVKRVGGSNRYGTAVQISKQMYSTASTAVIVGGSSYADAISAAPLAYQKNAPLLYTNSDKLSYETKTRLKEMQTKNVIIVGGTPAVSSNTANQIKSLGISIKRIAGSNRYDTAARVAKAMGATSKAVILNGFLYADAPAVIPYAAKNGYPILFTNKTSINSATTSVIKDKGISSTVVVGGTGSISNTVYNKLPSPTRISGSNRYELAANIVQKLNLSTSTVYVSNGFSYPDSIAGATLAAKKKQSLILTNGENLSTGARKIIGSKNMSNFMIIGNTPAVSTKVANQLKNPVVGETIFIDPGHGDQDSGAIGNGLLEKEVNLDIAKRVNTKLNASGALPVLSRSNDTFYSLQERVNKAASAQADLFLSIHANANDSSSPNGSETYYDTTYQAANSKRLAEQIQPKLAANLGTRDRGVKTAAFYVIKYSKMPSVLVETAFITNASDASKLKQAVYKDKAAQAIHDGTVSYYR
;
A
#
# COMPACT_ATOMS: atom_id res chain seq x y z
N MET A 1 22.18 78.54 -10.04
CA MET A 1 21.55 77.52 -10.92
C MET A 1 21.23 76.30 -10.06
N ARG A 2 19.96 75.88 -9.99
CA ARG A 2 19.50 74.80 -9.10
C ARG A 2 19.97 73.43 -9.63
N SER A 3 20.68 72.70 -8.78
CA SER A 3 21.18 71.34 -9.02
C SER A 3 20.03 70.33 -8.97
N TYR A 4 19.76 69.66 -10.10
CA TYR A 4 18.81 68.56 -10.19
C TYR A 4 19.48 67.25 -9.75
N ILE A 5 19.27 66.85 -8.49
CA ILE A 5 19.56 65.51 -8.01
C ILE A 5 18.49 64.57 -8.61
N LYS A 6 18.88 63.78 -9.61
CA LYS A 6 18.06 62.70 -10.17
C LYS A 6 18.09 61.51 -9.19
N VAL A 7 17.01 61.35 -8.43
CA VAL A 7 16.77 60.14 -7.62
C VAL A 7 16.48 58.99 -8.59
N LEU A 8 17.43 58.07 -8.72
CA LEU A 8 17.28 56.85 -9.51
C LEU A 8 16.51 55.83 -8.66
N THR A 9 15.22 55.67 -8.93
CA THR A 9 14.36 54.68 -8.27
C THR A 9 14.83 53.28 -8.66
N MET A 10 15.54 52.62 -7.75
CA MET A 10 16.04 51.26 -7.92
C MET A 10 14.88 50.28 -7.74
N CYS A 11 14.19 49.93 -8.84
CA CYS A 11 13.20 48.85 -8.84
C CYS A 11 13.91 47.51 -8.58
N PHE A 12 13.83 47.02 -7.34
CA PHE A 12 14.10 45.62 -7.01
C PHE A 12 13.07 44.75 -7.73
N LEU A 13 13.38 44.31 -8.95
CA LEU A 13 12.68 43.21 -9.59
C LEU A 13 13.10 41.95 -8.85
N GLY A 14 12.31 41.56 -7.84
CA GLY A 14 12.46 40.27 -7.18
C GLY A 14 12.25 39.17 -8.20
N LEU A 15 13.35 38.63 -8.74
CA LEU A 15 13.34 37.41 -9.51
C LEU A 15 12.95 36.28 -8.55
N ILE A 16 11.65 36.01 -8.42
CA ILE A 16 11.18 34.77 -7.81
C ILE A 16 11.61 33.68 -8.78
N LEU A 17 12.82 33.15 -8.56
CA LEU A 17 13.21 31.85 -9.09
C LEU A 17 12.20 30.87 -8.50
N PHE A 18 11.20 30.51 -9.29
CA PHE A 18 10.45 29.29 -9.11
C PHE A 18 11.46 28.17 -9.28
N VAL A 19 12.20 27.84 -8.22
CA VAL A 19 12.87 26.56 -8.13
C VAL A 19 11.70 25.58 -8.13
N PRO A 20 11.50 24.76 -9.18
CA PRO A 20 10.47 23.73 -9.11
C PRO A 20 10.83 22.94 -7.86
N THR A 21 9.93 22.95 -6.87
CA THR A 21 10.05 22.12 -5.68
C THR A 21 10.47 20.75 -6.17
N ALA A 22 11.65 20.27 -5.74
CA ALA A 22 12.11 18.94 -6.08
C ALA A 22 10.96 17.98 -5.74
N LEU A 23 10.34 17.47 -6.79
CA LEU A 23 9.10 16.71 -6.77
C LEU A 23 9.30 15.51 -5.85
N ALA A 24 8.50 15.40 -4.79
CA ALA A 24 8.83 14.55 -3.64
C ALA A 24 8.20 13.17 -3.78
N ASP A 25 9.04 12.15 -3.90
CA ASP A 25 8.60 10.75 -3.72
C ASP A 25 7.91 10.57 -2.36
N ASN A 26 7.03 9.58 -2.28
CA ASN A 26 6.38 9.21 -1.02
C ASN A 26 7.42 8.85 0.05
N SER A 27 7.13 9.23 1.30
CA SER A 27 8.00 8.97 2.44
C SER A 27 7.89 7.50 2.87
N VAL A 28 8.98 6.75 2.76
CA VAL A 28 9.03 5.34 3.17
C VAL A 28 10.15 5.11 4.17
N LYS A 29 9.77 4.77 5.41
CA LYS A 29 10.68 4.35 6.48
C LYS A 29 10.53 2.85 6.76
N ARG A 30 11.49 2.27 7.49
CA ARG A 30 11.49 0.87 7.88
C ARG A 30 11.88 0.71 9.34
N VAL A 31 11.21 -0.20 10.05
CA VAL A 31 11.60 -0.68 11.37
C VAL A 31 11.59 -2.20 11.38
N GLY A 32 12.71 -2.82 11.74
CA GLY A 32 12.87 -4.26 11.79
C GLY A 32 14.23 -4.66 12.35
N GLY A 33 14.31 -5.87 12.92
CA GLY A 33 15.57 -6.46 13.37
C GLY A 33 15.95 -7.68 12.53
N SER A 34 17.06 -8.32 12.84
CA SER A 34 17.57 -9.49 12.11
C SER A 34 16.64 -10.71 12.18
N ASN A 35 15.81 -10.78 13.22
CA ASN A 35 14.81 -11.82 13.44
C ASN A 35 13.58 -11.22 14.15
N ARG A 36 12.57 -12.04 14.44
CA ARG A 36 11.31 -11.62 15.08
C ARG A 36 11.49 -11.00 16.47
N TYR A 37 12.48 -11.43 17.24
CA TYR A 37 12.79 -10.88 18.57
C TYR A 37 13.39 -9.49 18.40
N GLY A 38 14.37 -9.35 17.52
CA GLY A 38 14.96 -8.07 17.13
C GLY A 38 13.92 -7.09 16.58
N THR A 39 13.00 -7.54 15.71
CA THR A 39 11.91 -6.68 15.18
C THR A 39 11.02 -6.15 16.30
N ALA A 40 10.58 -6.99 17.24
CA ALA A 40 9.80 -6.52 18.39
C ALA A 40 10.57 -5.54 19.28
N VAL A 41 11.89 -5.73 19.45
CA VAL A 41 12.76 -4.79 20.17
C VAL A 41 12.86 -3.44 19.44
N GLN A 42 13.09 -3.44 18.12
CA GLN A 42 13.16 -2.20 17.34
C GLN A 42 11.82 -1.45 17.36
N ILE A 43 10.71 -2.17 17.28
CA ILE A 43 9.36 -1.61 17.44
C ILE A 43 9.18 -1.02 18.85
N SER A 44 9.61 -1.71 19.90
CA SER A 44 9.59 -1.20 21.27
C SER A 44 10.36 0.12 21.40
N LYS A 45 11.52 0.25 20.75
CA LYS A 45 12.33 1.48 20.73
C LYS A 45 11.63 2.67 20.07
N GLN A 46 10.69 2.44 19.15
CA GLN A 46 9.87 3.49 18.54
C GLN A 46 8.75 4.03 19.46
N MET A 47 8.48 3.35 20.58
CA MET A 47 7.37 3.63 21.47
C MET A 47 7.81 4.02 22.89
N TYR A 48 8.93 3.47 23.36
CA TYR A 48 9.33 3.53 24.76
C TYR A 48 10.84 3.75 24.87
N SER A 49 11.28 4.72 25.65
CA SER A 49 12.65 4.77 26.17
C SER A 49 12.76 3.85 27.39
N THR A 50 11.83 4.00 28.33
CA THR A 50 11.63 3.15 29.52
C THR A 50 10.23 2.55 29.55
N ALA A 51 10.06 1.44 30.26
CA ALA A 51 8.75 0.82 30.47
C ALA A 51 8.76 -0.03 31.74
N SER A 52 7.97 0.37 32.75
CA SER A 52 7.87 -0.36 34.03
C SER A 52 7.26 -1.76 33.86
N THR A 53 6.42 -1.94 32.85
CA THR A 53 5.78 -3.21 32.49
C THR A 53 6.10 -3.58 31.05
N ALA A 54 6.38 -4.86 30.79
CA ALA A 54 6.43 -5.43 29.44
C ALA A 54 5.46 -6.62 29.33
N VAL A 55 4.91 -6.84 28.14
CA VAL A 55 4.15 -8.06 27.83
C VAL A 55 5.02 -8.98 26.99
N ILE A 56 5.19 -10.24 27.42
CA ILE A 56 6.02 -11.23 26.76
C ILE A 56 5.17 -12.40 26.28
N VAL A 57 5.38 -12.81 25.03
CA VAL A 57 4.73 -13.95 24.40
C VAL A 57 5.77 -14.88 23.74
N GLY A 58 5.40 -16.14 23.53
CA GLY A 58 6.25 -17.07 22.80
C GLY A 58 6.43 -16.66 21.33
N GLY A 59 7.65 -16.79 20.80
CA GLY A 59 8.02 -16.37 19.43
C GLY A 59 7.27 -17.10 18.31
N SER A 60 6.60 -18.20 18.63
CA SER A 60 5.75 -18.97 17.72
C SER A 60 4.28 -19.06 18.19
N SER A 61 3.92 -18.34 19.27
CA SER A 61 2.60 -18.37 19.89
C SER A 61 1.72 -17.23 19.39
N TYR A 62 1.34 -17.27 18.11
CA TYR A 62 0.69 -16.15 17.43
C TYR A 62 -0.69 -15.79 18.01
N ALA A 63 -1.48 -16.79 18.44
CA ALA A 63 -2.77 -16.53 19.08
C ALA A 63 -2.62 -15.77 20.41
N ASP A 64 -1.60 -16.12 21.19
CA ASP A 64 -1.27 -15.43 22.45
C ASP A 64 -0.84 -14.00 22.15
N ALA A 65 0.02 -13.79 21.15
CA ALA A 65 0.45 -12.46 20.71
C ALA A 65 -0.72 -11.57 20.23
N ILE A 66 -1.63 -12.12 19.43
CA ILE A 66 -2.82 -11.41 18.93
C ILE A 66 -3.72 -10.96 20.09
N SER A 67 -4.04 -11.87 21.01
CA SER A 67 -4.90 -11.54 22.16
C SER A 67 -4.20 -10.59 23.14
N ALA A 68 -2.88 -10.71 23.30
CA ALA A 68 -2.07 -9.86 24.17
C ALA A 68 -1.91 -8.43 23.68
N ALA A 69 -1.96 -8.18 22.36
CA ALA A 69 -1.66 -6.87 21.78
C ALA A 69 -2.55 -5.72 22.34
N PRO A 70 -3.89 -5.85 22.43
CA PRO A 70 -4.72 -4.85 23.10
C PRO A 70 -4.39 -4.66 24.59
N LEU A 71 -4.08 -5.74 25.31
CA LEU A 71 -3.67 -5.66 26.72
C LEU A 71 -2.35 -4.91 26.88
N ALA A 72 -1.37 -5.16 26.02
CA ALA A 72 -0.08 -4.48 26.03
C ALA A 72 -0.25 -2.96 25.82
N TYR A 73 -1.08 -2.57 24.84
CA TYR A 73 -1.45 -1.17 24.64
C TYR A 73 -2.11 -0.56 25.88
N GLN A 74 -3.11 -1.24 26.46
CA GLN A 74 -3.82 -0.76 27.65
C GLN A 74 -2.90 -0.59 28.87
N LYS A 75 -1.88 -1.44 29.01
CA LYS A 75 -0.88 -1.37 30.08
C LYS A 75 0.28 -0.43 29.78
N ASN A 76 0.24 0.31 28.66
CA ASN A 76 1.35 1.14 28.19
C ASN A 76 2.69 0.37 28.18
N ALA A 77 2.63 -0.86 27.70
CA ALA A 77 3.72 -1.83 27.73
C ALA A 77 4.09 -2.25 26.29
N PRO A 78 5.38 -2.50 25.99
CA PRO A 78 5.77 -3.15 24.74
C PRO A 78 5.33 -4.61 24.73
N LEU A 79 4.98 -5.11 23.54
CA LEU A 79 4.83 -6.53 23.26
C LEU A 79 6.17 -7.07 22.72
N LEU A 80 6.80 -7.98 23.47
CA LEU A 80 8.07 -8.61 23.11
C LEU A 80 7.90 -10.13 22.94
N TYR A 81 8.70 -10.72 22.06
CA TYR A 81 8.74 -12.17 21.85
C TYR A 81 9.90 -12.80 22.61
N THR A 82 9.79 -14.08 22.94
CA THR A 82 10.93 -14.88 23.43
C THR A 82 10.91 -16.29 22.87
N ASN A 83 12.05 -16.99 22.83
CA ASN A 83 12.07 -18.44 22.66
C ASN A 83 11.31 -19.09 23.83
N SER A 84 10.75 -20.28 23.58
CA SER A 84 9.93 -20.96 24.60
C SER A 84 10.79 -21.45 25.78
N ASP A 85 11.91 -22.08 25.48
CA ASP A 85 12.84 -22.75 26.38
C ASP A 85 13.91 -21.84 27.00
N LYS A 86 14.15 -20.67 26.40
CA LYS A 86 15.11 -19.68 26.87
C LYS A 86 14.64 -18.24 26.64
N LEU A 87 15.00 -17.33 27.53
CA LEU A 87 14.84 -15.89 27.33
C LEU A 87 15.75 -15.43 26.17
N SER A 88 15.15 -14.98 25.06
CA SER A 88 15.90 -14.49 23.90
C SER A 88 16.83 -13.35 24.29
N TYR A 89 18.01 -13.31 23.68
CA TYR A 89 19.04 -12.31 23.99
C TYR A 89 18.53 -10.88 23.79
N GLU A 90 17.83 -10.64 22.70
CA GLU A 90 17.27 -9.35 22.31
C GLU A 90 16.26 -8.86 23.37
N THR A 91 15.35 -9.75 23.79
CA THR A 91 14.34 -9.44 24.81
C THR A 91 14.96 -9.24 26.18
N LYS A 92 15.93 -10.07 26.59
CA LYS A 92 16.70 -9.87 27.82
C LYS A 92 17.36 -8.50 27.86
N THR A 93 18.04 -8.13 26.78
CA THR A 93 18.73 -6.85 26.63
C THR A 93 17.73 -5.70 26.72
N ARG A 94 16.61 -5.81 25.99
CA ARG A 94 15.59 -4.77 25.96
C ARG A 94 14.90 -4.55 27.31
N LEU A 95 14.64 -5.61 28.08
CA LEU A 95 14.07 -5.49 29.43
C LEU A 95 15.01 -4.72 30.37
N LYS A 96 16.32 -4.94 30.26
CA LYS A 96 17.33 -4.18 31.02
C LYS A 96 17.39 -2.72 30.59
N GLU A 97 17.48 -2.46 29.29
CA GLU A 97 17.48 -1.10 28.72
C GLU A 97 16.27 -0.27 29.19
N MET A 98 15.08 -0.89 29.24
CA MET A 98 13.84 -0.22 29.64
C MET A 98 13.63 -0.11 31.16
N GLN A 99 14.54 -0.69 31.96
CA GLN A 99 14.44 -0.78 33.42
C GLN A 99 13.10 -1.40 33.89
N THR A 100 12.64 -2.43 33.17
CA THR A 100 11.36 -3.08 33.44
C THR A 100 11.33 -3.72 34.82
N LYS A 101 10.20 -3.57 35.53
CA LYS A 101 9.97 -4.11 36.88
C LYS A 101 8.95 -5.25 36.90
N ASN A 102 8.00 -5.22 35.97
CA ASN A 102 6.94 -6.21 35.85
C ASN A 102 6.90 -6.79 34.43
N VAL A 103 6.71 -8.10 34.32
CA VAL A 103 6.44 -8.78 33.07
C VAL A 103 5.11 -9.51 33.16
N ILE A 104 4.25 -9.28 32.17
CA ILE A 104 3.05 -10.09 31.94
C ILE A 104 3.38 -11.11 30.86
N ILE A 105 3.50 -12.38 31.24
CA ILE A 105 3.62 -13.48 30.26
C ILE A 105 2.22 -13.85 29.79
N VAL A 106 1.97 -13.77 28.49
CA VAL A 106 0.73 -14.31 27.89
C VAL A 106 1.05 -15.60 27.15
N GLY A 107 0.39 -16.69 27.55
CA GLY A 107 0.63 -18.04 27.05
C GLY A 107 1.10 -19.03 28.11
N GLY A 108 0.80 -20.30 27.88
CA GLY A 108 1.16 -21.42 28.77
C GLY A 108 2.66 -21.72 28.80
N THR A 109 3.06 -22.72 29.57
CA THR A 109 4.46 -23.19 29.62
C THR A 109 5.02 -23.72 28.30
N PRO A 110 4.23 -24.27 27.35
CA PRO A 110 4.74 -24.60 26.02
C PRO A 110 5.12 -23.36 25.19
N ALA A 111 4.50 -22.21 25.46
CA ALA A 111 4.79 -20.95 24.77
C ALA A 111 5.99 -20.22 25.40
N VAL A 112 6.03 -20.18 26.73
CA VAL A 112 7.10 -19.60 27.54
C VAL A 112 7.28 -20.47 28.77
N SER A 113 8.32 -21.30 28.76
CA SER A 113 8.62 -22.30 29.78
C SER A 113 8.82 -21.68 31.18
N SER A 114 8.76 -22.53 32.20
CA SER A 114 9.12 -22.14 33.57
C SER A 114 10.58 -21.71 33.66
N ASN A 115 11.47 -22.33 32.88
CA ASN A 115 12.89 -21.94 32.80
C ASN A 115 13.03 -20.50 32.27
N THR A 116 12.38 -20.16 31.16
CA THR A 116 12.37 -18.80 30.61
C THR A 116 11.78 -17.79 31.59
N ALA A 117 10.69 -18.16 32.29
CA ALA A 117 10.12 -17.30 33.33
C ALA A 117 11.10 -17.09 34.49
N ASN A 118 11.83 -18.12 34.92
CA ASN A 118 12.83 -17.98 35.97
C ASN A 118 14.00 -17.08 35.52
N GLN A 119 14.43 -17.18 34.26
CA GLN A 119 15.45 -16.27 33.70
C GLN A 119 15.01 -14.80 33.71
N ILE A 120 13.71 -14.52 33.54
CA ILE A 120 13.16 -13.16 33.69
C ILE A 120 13.18 -12.75 35.18
N LYS A 121 12.77 -13.64 36.11
CA LYS A 121 12.82 -13.35 37.56
C LYS A 121 14.23 -13.06 38.05
N SER A 122 15.24 -13.77 37.54
CA SER A 122 16.66 -13.55 37.84
C SER A 122 17.18 -12.16 37.42
N LEU A 123 16.41 -11.39 36.63
CA LEU A 123 16.69 -9.98 36.35
C LEU A 123 16.11 -9.03 37.42
N GLY A 124 15.52 -9.55 38.49
CA GLY A 124 14.79 -8.77 39.49
C GLY A 124 13.41 -8.29 39.02
N ILE A 125 12.81 -9.01 38.07
CA ILE A 125 11.52 -8.65 37.44
C ILE A 125 10.41 -9.55 37.98
N SER A 126 9.35 -8.93 38.48
CA SER A 126 8.13 -9.63 38.91
C SER A 126 7.34 -10.15 37.72
N ILE A 127 6.76 -11.35 37.82
CA ILE A 127 6.04 -11.99 36.71
C ILE A 127 4.59 -12.27 37.08
N LYS A 128 3.68 -11.90 36.17
CA LYS A 128 2.29 -12.36 36.14
C LYS A 128 2.07 -13.18 34.87
N ARG A 129 1.61 -14.42 34.98
CA ARG A 129 1.24 -15.24 33.82
C ARG A 129 -0.27 -15.19 33.58
N ILE A 130 -0.67 -14.97 32.33
CA ILE A 130 -2.05 -15.10 31.84
C ILE A 130 -2.06 -16.22 30.80
N ALA A 131 -2.61 -17.37 31.16
CA ALA A 131 -2.65 -18.54 30.30
C ALA A 131 -3.91 -19.36 30.55
N GLY A 132 -4.47 -19.92 29.48
CA GLY A 132 -5.52 -20.94 29.51
C GLY A 132 -5.00 -22.28 28.98
N SER A 133 -5.87 -23.31 28.99
CA SER A 133 -5.55 -24.64 28.46
C SER A 133 -5.39 -24.64 26.93
N ASN A 134 -5.99 -23.67 26.25
CA ASN A 134 -5.86 -23.46 24.82
C ASN A 134 -5.88 -21.95 24.49
N ARG A 135 -5.88 -21.63 23.18
CA ARG A 135 -5.89 -20.26 22.66
C ARG A 135 -7.15 -19.47 22.99
N TYR A 136 -8.30 -20.13 23.09
CA TYR A 136 -9.58 -19.50 23.44
C TYR A 136 -9.58 -19.10 24.91
N ASP A 137 -9.17 -20.02 25.79
CA ASP A 137 -9.08 -19.76 27.22
C ASP A 137 -8.03 -18.70 27.55
N THR A 138 -6.91 -18.68 26.83
CA THR A 138 -5.89 -17.62 26.98
C THR A 138 -6.46 -16.27 26.57
N ALA A 139 -7.10 -16.16 25.39
CA ALA A 139 -7.75 -14.93 24.95
C ALA A 139 -8.84 -14.47 25.93
N ALA A 140 -9.62 -15.40 26.47
CA ALA A 140 -10.66 -15.10 27.45
C ALA A 140 -10.07 -14.52 28.75
N ARG A 141 -8.98 -15.11 29.25
CA ARG A 141 -8.28 -14.61 30.45
C ARG A 141 -7.60 -13.27 30.21
N VAL A 142 -7.06 -13.03 29.01
CA VAL A 142 -6.55 -11.72 28.61
C VAL A 142 -7.69 -10.69 28.63
N ALA A 143 -8.84 -11.00 28.04
CA ALA A 143 -10.00 -10.11 28.04
C ALA A 143 -10.51 -9.80 29.45
N LYS A 144 -10.50 -10.77 30.38
CA LYS A 144 -10.84 -10.57 31.79
C LYS A 144 -9.83 -9.68 32.52
N ALA A 145 -8.55 -9.68 32.11
CA ALA A 145 -7.51 -8.80 32.64
C ALA A 145 -7.51 -7.38 32.03
N MET A 146 -8.25 -7.17 30.94
CA MET A 146 -8.48 -5.87 30.32
C MET A 146 -9.62 -5.10 31.00
N GLY A 147 -9.70 -3.80 30.71
CA GLY A 147 -10.71 -2.90 31.27
C GLY A 147 -12.15 -3.28 30.89
N ALA A 148 -13.13 -2.58 31.48
CA ALA A 148 -14.53 -2.72 31.11
C ALA A 148 -14.76 -2.23 29.68
N THR A 149 -15.59 -2.95 28.92
CA THR A 149 -16.01 -2.56 27.57
C THR A 149 -17.24 -3.38 27.17
N SER A 150 -18.08 -2.82 26.31
CA SER A 150 -19.26 -3.48 25.75
C SER A 150 -19.04 -4.00 24.31
N LYS A 151 -17.82 -3.89 23.77
CA LYS A 151 -17.50 -4.32 22.41
C LYS A 151 -16.26 -5.23 22.37
N ALA A 152 -16.30 -6.26 21.55
CA ALA A 152 -15.18 -7.16 21.29
C ALA A 152 -14.92 -7.32 19.78
N VAL A 153 -13.66 -7.64 19.44
CA VAL A 153 -13.28 -8.08 18.08
C VAL A 153 -13.21 -9.59 18.07
N ILE A 154 -13.86 -10.22 17.08
CA ILE A 154 -13.94 -11.67 16.93
C ILE A 154 -13.16 -12.10 15.70
N LEU A 155 -12.21 -13.02 15.91
CA LEU A 155 -11.34 -13.60 14.88
C LEU A 155 -11.44 -15.12 14.89
N ASN A 156 -11.07 -15.77 13.78
CA ASN A 156 -10.84 -17.20 13.80
C ASN A 156 -9.48 -17.50 14.46
N GLY A 157 -9.50 -18.30 15.52
CA GLY A 157 -8.31 -18.66 16.31
C GLY A 157 -7.26 -19.49 15.56
N PHE A 158 -7.49 -19.88 14.32
CA PHE A 158 -6.56 -20.62 13.46
C PHE A 158 -6.10 -19.84 12.22
N LEU A 159 -6.63 -18.63 11.98
CA LEU A 159 -6.32 -17.80 10.81
C LEU A 159 -5.64 -16.49 11.23
N TYR A 160 -4.36 -16.58 11.59
CA TYR A 160 -3.61 -15.45 12.18
C TYR A 160 -3.43 -14.26 11.25
N ALA A 161 -3.50 -14.48 9.93
CA ALA A 161 -3.35 -13.43 8.92
C ALA A 161 -4.43 -12.33 9.00
N ASP A 162 -5.59 -12.63 9.57
CA ASP A 162 -6.73 -11.71 9.64
C ASP A 162 -6.58 -10.69 10.79
N ALA A 163 -5.66 -10.94 11.73
CA ALA A 163 -5.55 -10.16 12.96
C ALA A 163 -4.76 -8.84 12.86
N PRO A 164 -3.58 -8.77 12.19
CA PRO A 164 -2.71 -7.60 12.28
C PRO A 164 -3.38 -6.27 11.92
N ALA A 165 -4.24 -6.26 10.90
CA ALA A 165 -4.90 -5.03 10.43
C ALA A 165 -5.97 -4.51 11.39
N VAL A 166 -6.60 -5.36 12.22
CA VAL A 166 -7.64 -4.93 13.19
C VAL A 166 -7.07 -4.64 14.58
N ILE A 167 -5.86 -5.11 14.91
CA ILE A 167 -5.21 -4.84 16.19
C ILE A 167 -5.14 -3.32 16.52
N PRO A 168 -4.80 -2.40 15.59
CA PRO A 168 -4.77 -0.97 15.90
C PRO A 168 -6.13 -0.43 16.37
N TYR A 169 -7.21 -0.89 15.74
CA TYR A 169 -8.57 -0.56 16.13
C TYR A 169 -8.92 -1.14 17.50
N ALA A 170 -8.67 -2.44 17.71
CA ALA A 170 -8.99 -3.12 18.97
C ALA A 170 -8.23 -2.50 20.15
N ALA A 171 -6.92 -2.32 20.01
CA ALA A 171 -6.04 -1.78 21.02
C ALA A 171 -6.39 -0.33 21.39
N LYS A 172 -6.53 0.56 20.39
CA LYS A 172 -6.86 1.98 20.61
C LYS A 172 -8.16 2.17 21.39
N ASN A 173 -9.15 1.31 21.15
CA ASN A 173 -10.47 1.41 21.78
C ASN A 173 -10.64 0.48 23.01
N GLY A 174 -9.61 -0.24 23.42
CA GLY A 174 -9.69 -1.16 24.57
C GLY A 174 -10.60 -2.37 24.34
N TYR A 175 -10.82 -2.78 23.10
CA TYR A 175 -11.63 -3.96 22.77
C TYR A 175 -10.78 -5.23 22.88
N PRO A 176 -11.20 -6.24 23.66
CA PRO A 176 -10.53 -7.53 23.65
C PRO A 176 -10.70 -8.20 22.29
N ILE A 177 -9.65 -8.92 21.89
CA ILE A 177 -9.71 -9.84 20.76
C ILE A 177 -10.03 -11.24 21.30
N LEU A 178 -11.16 -11.79 20.87
CA LEU A 178 -11.61 -13.14 21.19
C LEU A 178 -11.60 -14.03 19.96
N PHE A 179 -11.54 -15.34 20.19
CA PHE A 179 -11.44 -16.31 19.11
C PHE A 179 -12.65 -17.23 19.03
N THR A 180 -13.09 -17.53 17.82
CA THR A 180 -13.93 -18.68 17.50
C THR A 180 -13.16 -19.62 16.56
N ASN A 181 -13.75 -20.76 16.20
CA ASN A 181 -13.34 -21.45 14.99
C ASN A 181 -14.35 -21.12 13.87
N LYS A 182 -14.28 -21.85 12.74
CA LYS A 182 -15.18 -21.64 11.61
C LYS A 182 -16.64 -21.92 11.94
N THR A 183 -16.94 -22.95 12.72
CA THR A 183 -18.28 -23.54 12.84
C THR A 183 -18.92 -23.43 14.23
N SER A 184 -18.15 -23.10 15.26
CA SER A 184 -18.62 -23.01 16.64
C SER A 184 -18.02 -21.83 17.41
N ILE A 185 -18.83 -21.26 18.30
CA ILE A 185 -18.39 -20.41 19.42
C ILE A 185 -18.07 -21.31 20.62
N ASN A 186 -16.86 -21.19 21.16
CA ASN A 186 -16.44 -21.96 22.34
C ASN A 186 -16.92 -21.30 23.64
N SER A 187 -16.97 -22.07 24.72
CA SER A 187 -17.43 -21.62 26.04
C SER A 187 -16.58 -20.48 26.62
N ALA A 188 -15.27 -20.45 26.34
CA ALA A 188 -14.39 -19.38 26.82
C ALA A 188 -14.79 -18.01 26.25
N THR A 189 -15.08 -17.95 24.95
CA THR A 189 -15.57 -16.73 24.28
C THR A 189 -16.97 -16.36 24.75
N THR A 190 -17.90 -17.32 24.86
CA THR A 190 -19.24 -17.07 25.38
C THR A 190 -19.22 -16.55 26.82
N SER A 191 -18.34 -17.10 27.68
CA SER A 191 -18.16 -16.63 29.06
C SER A 191 -17.71 -15.17 29.08
N VAL A 192 -16.75 -14.75 28.26
CA VAL A 192 -16.34 -13.33 28.24
C VAL A 192 -17.46 -12.42 27.74
N ILE A 193 -18.21 -12.85 26.72
CA ILE A 193 -19.35 -12.06 26.21
C ILE A 193 -20.35 -11.79 27.33
N LYS A 194 -20.70 -12.82 28.11
CA LYS A 194 -21.60 -12.69 29.26
C LYS A 194 -20.96 -11.88 30.40
N ASP A 195 -19.80 -12.28 30.87
CA ASP A 195 -19.15 -11.73 32.07
C ASP A 195 -18.78 -10.25 31.92
N LYS A 196 -18.41 -9.80 30.71
CA LYS A 196 -18.08 -8.40 30.42
C LYS A 196 -19.26 -7.58 29.88
N GLY A 197 -20.43 -8.20 29.66
CA GLY A 197 -21.58 -7.51 29.06
C GLY A 197 -21.30 -7.01 27.64
N ILE A 198 -20.64 -7.82 26.81
CA ILE A 198 -20.37 -7.47 25.41
C ILE A 198 -21.70 -7.46 24.65
N SER A 199 -22.12 -6.28 24.20
CA SER A 199 -23.38 -6.06 23.48
C SER A 199 -23.21 -5.84 21.97
N SER A 200 -21.97 -5.69 21.50
CA SER A 200 -21.65 -5.58 20.08
C SER A 200 -20.32 -6.23 19.72
N THR A 201 -20.19 -6.72 18.48
CA THR A 201 -18.97 -7.38 18.01
C THR A 201 -18.56 -6.96 16.60
N VAL A 202 -17.25 -6.88 16.36
CA VAL A 202 -16.69 -6.78 15.01
C VAL A 202 -16.12 -8.13 14.63
N VAL A 203 -16.74 -8.80 13.65
CA VAL A 203 -16.32 -10.11 13.15
C VAL A 203 -15.40 -9.92 11.96
N VAL A 204 -14.15 -10.36 12.09
CA VAL A 204 -13.12 -10.16 11.07
C VAL A 204 -12.88 -11.47 10.32
N GLY A 205 -13.11 -11.44 9.01
CA GLY A 205 -13.02 -12.59 8.11
C GLY A 205 -14.34 -12.88 7.39
N GLY A 206 -14.23 -13.49 6.20
CA GLY A 206 -15.37 -13.96 5.43
C GLY A 206 -16.05 -15.20 6.04
N THR A 207 -17.10 -15.71 5.38
CA THR A 207 -17.85 -16.89 5.82
C THR A 207 -17.01 -18.18 5.84
N GLY A 208 -15.95 -18.25 5.02
CA GLY A 208 -14.96 -19.32 5.07
C GLY A 208 -14.11 -19.33 6.34
N SER A 209 -13.91 -18.15 6.97
CA SER A 209 -13.19 -17.98 8.24
C SER A 209 -14.12 -18.17 9.43
N ILE A 210 -15.29 -17.52 9.43
CA ILE A 210 -16.30 -17.61 10.50
C ILE A 210 -17.68 -17.73 9.83
N SER A 211 -18.34 -18.88 9.98
CA SER A 211 -19.62 -19.17 9.32
C SER A 211 -20.74 -18.21 9.74
N ASN A 212 -21.82 -18.19 8.97
CA ASN A 212 -23.02 -17.42 9.35
C ASN A 212 -23.67 -17.95 10.63
N THR A 213 -23.57 -19.27 10.90
CA THR A 213 -24.06 -19.87 12.15
C THR A 213 -23.33 -19.32 13.38
N VAL A 214 -22.01 -19.14 13.31
CA VAL A 214 -21.25 -18.52 14.40
C VAL A 214 -21.56 -17.04 14.49
N TYR A 215 -21.58 -16.35 13.34
CA TYR A 215 -21.89 -14.92 13.26
C TYR A 215 -23.22 -14.57 13.93
N ASN A 216 -24.30 -15.30 13.62
CA ASN A 216 -25.64 -15.04 14.15
C ASN A 216 -25.76 -15.32 15.66
N LYS A 217 -24.79 -16.01 16.28
CA LYS A 217 -24.75 -16.25 17.73
C LYS A 217 -24.02 -15.15 18.51
N LEU A 218 -23.35 -14.22 17.82
CA LEU A 218 -22.61 -13.13 18.43
C LEU A 218 -23.52 -11.91 18.65
N PRO A 219 -23.26 -11.09 19.67
CA PRO A 219 -24.09 -9.92 19.96
C PRO A 219 -23.82 -8.81 18.94
N SER A 220 -24.90 -8.27 18.34
CA SER A 220 -24.91 -7.20 17.32
C SER A 220 -23.68 -7.20 16.40
N PRO A 221 -23.45 -8.28 15.65
CA PRO A 221 -22.21 -8.50 14.93
C PRO A 221 -22.15 -7.64 13.68
N THR A 222 -20.97 -7.10 13.39
CA THR A 222 -20.65 -6.43 12.12
C THR A 222 -19.50 -7.14 11.44
N ARG A 223 -19.71 -7.69 10.24
CA ARG A 223 -18.66 -8.41 9.49
C ARG A 223 -17.79 -7.47 8.65
N ILE A 224 -16.48 -7.64 8.76
CA ILE A 224 -15.50 -7.09 7.80
C ILE A 224 -14.76 -8.26 7.14
N SER A 225 -14.85 -8.35 5.82
CA SER A 225 -14.26 -9.42 5.01
C SER A 225 -13.47 -8.84 3.82
N GLY A 226 -12.70 -9.68 3.14
CA GLY A 226 -12.09 -9.43 1.83
C GLY A 226 -11.87 -10.74 1.10
N SER A 227 -11.58 -10.72 -0.21
CA SER A 227 -11.33 -11.98 -0.96
C SER A 227 -10.05 -12.68 -0.48
N ASN A 228 -9.12 -11.93 0.11
CA ASN A 228 -7.88 -12.38 0.70
C ASN A 228 -7.48 -11.45 1.86
N ARG A 229 -6.38 -11.77 2.57
CA ARG A 229 -5.89 -11.01 3.74
C ARG A 229 -5.52 -9.55 3.43
N TYR A 230 -5.14 -9.24 2.20
CA TYR A 230 -4.74 -7.88 1.82
C TYR A 230 -5.95 -6.98 1.58
N GLU A 231 -6.96 -7.50 0.88
CA GLU A 231 -8.25 -6.82 0.75
C GLU A 231 -8.98 -6.72 2.08
N LEU A 232 -8.89 -7.74 2.93
CA LEU A 232 -9.40 -7.67 4.29
C LEU A 232 -8.75 -6.51 5.06
N ALA A 233 -7.42 -6.39 5.02
CA ALA A 233 -6.70 -5.29 5.66
C ALA A 233 -7.14 -3.92 5.10
N ALA A 234 -7.25 -3.77 3.78
CA ALA A 234 -7.76 -2.56 3.14
C ALA A 234 -9.19 -2.21 3.59
N ASN A 235 -10.08 -3.21 3.63
CA ASN A 235 -11.46 -3.05 4.05
C ASN A 235 -11.59 -2.71 5.54
N ILE A 236 -10.67 -3.18 6.39
CA ILE A 236 -10.60 -2.75 7.80
C ILE A 236 -10.26 -1.27 7.89
N VAL A 237 -9.26 -0.78 7.15
CA VAL A 237 -8.90 0.64 7.11
C VAL A 237 -10.09 1.49 6.68
N GLN A 238 -10.76 1.09 5.59
CA GLN A 238 -11.91 1.80 5.05
C GLN A 238 -13.11 1.78 5.99
N LYS A 239 -13.59 0.59 6.39
CA LYS A 239 -14.85 0.42 7.12
C LYS A 239 -14.78 0.90 8.58
N LEU A 240 -13.60 0.86 9.19
CA LEU A 240 -13.39 1.37 10.55
C LEU A 240 -12.86 2.81 10.57
N ASN A 241 -12.75 3.45 9.39
CA ASN A 241 -12.26 4.82 9.21
C ASN A 241 -10.95 5.08 9.98
N LEU A 242 -9.97 4.18 9.81
CA LEU A 242 -8.69 4.29 10.50
C LEU A 242 -7.84 5.40 9.88
N SER A 243 -7.01 6.06 10.69
CA SER A 243 -6.12 7.13 10.23
C SER A 243 -5.03 6.58 9.30
N THR A 244 -4.77 7.33 8.23
CA THR A 244 -3.83 6.98 7.15
C THR A 244 -2.77 8.06 6.95
N SER A 245 -2.55 8.92 7.94
CA SER A 245 -1.50 9.94 7.92
C SER A 245 -0.10 9.34 7.89
N THR A 246 0.07 8.15 8.48
CA THR A 246 1.22 7.28 8.25
C THR A 246 0.76 5.84 8.31
N VAL A 247 0.96 5.09 7.22
CA VAL A 247 0.40 3.75 7.08
C VAL A 247 1.48 2.72 7.33
N TYR A 248 1.20 1.81 8.25
CA TYR A 248 2.10 0.71 8.54
C TYR A 248 1.91 -0.40 7.52
N VAL A 249 3.01 -0.93 6.98
CA VAL A 249 2.97 -1.95 5.93
C VAL A 249 3.76 -3.16 6.41
N SER A 250 3.11 -4.32 6.50
CA SER A 250 3.77 -5.55 6.95
C SER A 250 3.46 -6.74 6.05
N ASN A 251 4.32 -7.75 6.09
CA ASN A 251 4.08 -9.00 5.38
C ASN A 251 2.98 -9.82 6.08
N GLY A 252 1.92 -10.14 5.35
CA GLY A 252 0.80 -10.96 5.80
C GLY A 252 1.15 -12.42 6.10
N PHE A 253 2.40 -12.84 5.90
CA PHE A 253 2.95 -14.15 6.29
C PHE A 253 3.99 -14.06 7.42
N SER A 254 4.54 -12.87 7.72
CA SER A 254 5.41 -12.67 8.88
C SER A 254 4.55 -12.31 10.10
N TYR A 255 3.87 -13.30 10.68
CA TYR A 255 2.98 -13.11 11.82
C TYR A 255 3.61 -12.39 13.01
N PRO A 256 4.79 -12.76 13.51
CA PRO A 256 5.33 -12.10 14.69
C PRO A 256 5.64 -10.62 14.41
N ASP A 257 6.19 -10.31 13.23
CA ASP A 257 6.51 -8.93 12.84
C ASP A 257 5.23 -8.12 12.65
N SER A 258 4.24 -8.64 11.92
CA SER A 258 2.98 -7.94 11.64
C SER A 258 2.16 -7.68 12.91
N ILE A 259 2.12 -8.63 13.87
CA ILE A 259 1.44 -8.45 15.16
C ILE A 259 2.18 -7.40 16.00
N ALA A 260 3.52 -7.46 16.10
CA ALA A 260 4.27 -6.43 16.81
C ALA A 260 4.13 -5.06 16.15
N GLY A 261 4.20 -4.98 14.82
CA GLY A 261 4.04 -3.76 14.05
C GLY A 261 2.65 -3.15 14.23
N ALA A 262 1.62 -3.98 14.38
CA ALA A 262 0.28 -3.53 14.70
C ALA A 262 0.18 -2.84 16.07
N THR A 263 1.00 -3.24 17.06
CA THR A 263 1.08 -2.51 18.35
C THR A 263 1.69 -1.12 18.19
N LEU A 264 2.65 -0.95 17.28
CA LEU A 264 3.21 0.36 16.95
C LEU A 264 2.20 1.25 16.22
N ALA A 265 1.52 0.68 15.22
CA ALA A 265 0.42 1.36 14.54
C ALA A 265 -0.67 1.81 15.53
N ALA A 266 -1.05 0.94 16.47
CA ALA A 266 -1.97 1.28 17.56
C ALA A 266 -1.44 2.46 18.41
N LYS A 267 -0.17 2.40 18.86
CA LYS A 267 0.46 3.45 19.68
C LYS A 267 0.47 4.80 18.97
N LYS A 268 0.68 4.81 17.66
CA LYS A 268 0.64 6.02 16.82
C LYS A 268 -0.77 6.38 16.33
N LYS A 269 -1.80 5.61 16.72
CA LYS A 269 -3.20 5.78 16.32
C LYS A 269 -3.40 5.73 14.81
N GLN A 270 -2.58 4.94 14.13
CA GLN A 270 -2.56 4.78 12.68
C GLN A 270 -3.02 3.38 12.24
N SER A 271 -3.29 3.25 10.95
CA SER A 271 -3.69 2.00 10.30
C SER A 271 -2.51 1.12 9.89
N LEU A 272 -2.81 -0.15 9.62
CA LEU A 272 -1.87 -1.12 9.06
C LEU A 272 -2.51 -1.84 7.86
N ILE A 273 -1.77 -1.93 6.77
CA ILE A 273 -2.10 -2.73 5.59
C ILE A 273 -1.08 -3.86 5.42
N LEU A 274 -1.45 -4.86 4.60
CA LEU A 274 -0.64 -6.05 4.37
C LEU A 274 -0.13 -6.16 2.92
N THR A 275 1.09 -6.68 2.78
CA THR A 275 1.71 -7.14 1.53
C THR A 275 2.02 -8.64 1.61
N ASN A 276 2.27 -9.31 0.49
CA ASN A 276 2.81 -10.67 0.47
C ASN A 276 4.33 -10.73 0.78
N GLY A 277 4.98 -9.58 0.99
CA GLY A 277 6.42 -9.46 1.21
C GLY A 277 7.20 -9.13 -0.06
N GLU A 278 6.67 -9.44 -1.24
CA GLU A 278 7.34 -9.21 -2.52
C GLU A 278 6.75 -8.04 -3.32
N ASN A 279 5.43 -7.87 -3.29
CA ASN A 279 4.71 -6.82 -4.00
C ASN A 279 3.48 -6.34 -3.22
N LEU A 280 3.01 -5.13 -3.49
CA LEU A 280 1.69 -4.68 -3.06
C LEU A 280 0.62 -5.42 -3.89
N SER A 281 -0.37 -6.01 -3.21
CA SER A 281 -1.54 -6.58 -3.88
C SER A 281 -2.43 -5.47 -4.45
N THR A 282 -3.35 -5.83 -5.35
CA THR A 282 -4.36 -4.90 -5.88
C THR A 282 -5.17 -4.25 -4.77
N GLY A 283 -5.59 -5.00 -3.75
CA GLY A 283 -6.33 -4.46 -2.61
C GLY A 283 -5.54 -3.41 -1.82
N ALA A 284 -4.24 -3.65 -1.60
CA ALA A 284 -3.36 -2.69 -0.93
C ALA A 284 -3.15 -1.42 -1.77
N ARG A 285 -2.92 -1.57 -3.08
CA ARG A 285 -2.76 -0.43 -4.00
C ARG A 285 -4.03 0.42 -4.09
N LYS A 286 -5.19 -0.21 -4.24
CA LYS A 286 -6.49 0.50 -4.32
C LYS A 286 -6.76 1.38 -3.11
N ILE A 287 -6.52 0.88 -1.89
CA ILE A 287 -6.75 1.69 -0.68
C ILE A 287 -5.72 2.81 -0.53
N ILE A 288 -4.48 2.59 -0.99
CA ILE A 288 -3.44 3.62 -1.02
C ILE A 288 -3.87 4.80 -1.89
N GLY A 289 -4.24 4.55 -3.14
CA GLY A 289 -4.71 5.59 -4.07
C GLY A 289 -5.98 6.26 -3.57
N SER A 290 -7.01 5.49 -3.19
CA SER A 290 -8.30 6.08 -2.77
C SER A 290 -8.26 6.93 -1.50
N LYS A 291 -7.19 6.82 -0.71
CA LYS A 291 -6.94 7.61 0.51
C LYS A 291 -5.76 8.57 0.37
N ASN A 292 -5.16 8.70 -0.83
CA ASN A 292 -3.99 9.53 -1.10
C ASN A 292 -2.85 9.30 -0.07
N MET A 293 -2.53 8.04 0.22
CA MET A 293 -1.53 7.70 1.24
C MET A 293 -0.12 7.97 0.70
N SER A 294 0.68 8.78 1.41
CA SER A 294 2.04 9.17 0.98
C SER A 294 3.13 8.97 2.04
N ASN A 295 2.78 8.51 3.24
CA ASN A 295 3.72 8.26 4.33
C ASN A 295 3.59 6.82 4.83
N PHE A 296 4.67 6.07 4.76
CA PHE A 296 4.68 4.63 5.04
C PHE A 296 5.77 4.23 6.03
N MET A 297 5.42 3.29 6.89
CA MET A 297 6.36 2.61 7.78
C MET A 297 6.33 1.10 7.52
N ILE A 298 7.36 0.58 6.88
CA ILE A 298 7.52 -0.85 6.66
C ILE A 298 7.95 -1.54 7.96
N ILE A 299 7.24 -2.61 8.31
CA ILE A 299 7.51 -3.47 9.45
C ILE A 299 8.23 -4.73 9.00
N GLY A 300 9.44 -4.94 9.51
CA GLY A 300 10.29 -6.09 9.22
C GLY A 300 11.55 -5.71 8.44
N ASN A 301 12.51 -6.64 8.39
CA ASN A 301 13.73 -6.51 7.60
C ASN A 301 13.46 -6.73 6.10
N THR A 302 14.49 -6.56 5.26
CA THR A 302 14.37 -6.71 3.80
C THR A 302 13.90 -8.11 3.36
N PRO A 303 14.36 -9.22 3.96
CA PRO A 303 13.79 -10.55 3.67
C PRO A 303 12.30 -10.69 4.00
N ALA A 304 11.80 -10.02 5.05
CA ALA A 304 10.37 -10.06 5.39
C ALA A 304 9.52 -9.20 4.44
N VAL A 305 10.00 -8.01 4.08
CA VAL A 305 9.36 -7.10 3.12
C VAL A 305 10.44 -6.56 2.19
N SER A 306 10.40 -6.98 0.92
CA SER A 306 11.42 -6.72 -0.08
C SER A 306 11.56 -5.23 -0.42
N THR A 307 12.65 -4.91 -1.12
CA THR A 307 12.86 -3.57 -1.69
C THR A 307 11.85 -3.25 -2.79
N LYS A 308 11.25 -4.24 -3.47
CA LYS A 308 10.21 -4.01 -4.48
C LYS A 308 8.97 -3.36 -3.86
N VAL A 309 8.52 -3.85 -2.70
CA VAL A 309 7.43 -3.21 -1.95
C VAL A 309 7.81 -1.78 -1.57
N ALA A 310 9.04 -1.56 -1.09
CA ALA A 310 9.50 -0.22 -0.73
C ALA A 310 9.54 0.72 -1.94
N ASN A 311 9.97 0.24 -3.11
CA ASN A 311 10.02 1.02 -4.34
C ASN A 311 8.61 1.35 -4.86
N GLN A 312 7.67 0.40 -4.79
CA GLN A 312 6.27 0.67 -5.10
C GLN A 312 5.70 1.75 -4.17
N LEU A 313 5.93 1.64 -2.85
CA LEU A 313 5.43 2.63 -1.90
C LEU A 313 6.04 4.03 -2.08
N LYS A 314 7.32 4.12 -2.48
CA LYS A 314 7.99 5.40 -2.76
C LYS A 314 7.45 6.08 -4.02
N ASN A 315 7.02 5.30 -5.00
CA ASN A 315 6.55 5.85 -6.26
C ASN A 315 5.20 6.55 -6.07
N PRO A 316 5.05 7.83 -6.44
CA PRO A 316 3.79 8.56 -6.25
C PRO A 316 2.63 8.06 -7.12
N VAL A 317 2.89 7.24 -8.15
CA VAL A 317 1.82 6.59 -8.95
C VAL A 317 1.16 5.41 -8.23
N VAL A 318 1.61 5.06 -7.02
CA VAL A 318 1.11 3.88 -6.30
C VAL A 318 -0.38 3.99 -6.02
N GLY A 319 -1.15 3.00 -6.50
CA GLY A 319 -2.60 2.98 -6.33
C GLY A 319 -3.40 3.77 -7.35
N GLU A 320 -2.74 4.55 -8.21
CA GLU A 320 -3.38 5.31 -9.29
C GLU A 320 -3.81 4.39 -10.44
N THR A 321 -5.03 4.55 -10.92
CA THR A 321 -5.61 3.78 -12.01
C THR A 321 -5.32 4.46 -13.34
N ILE A 322 -4.39 3.90 -14.11
CA ILE A 322 -3.93 4.50 -15.37
C ILE A 322 -4.54 3.73 -16.55
N PHE A 323 -5.47 4.34 -17.27
CA PHE A 323 -6.03 3.72 -18.46
C PHE A 323 -5.07 3.91 -19.63
N ILE A 324 -4.73 2.80 -20.30
CA ILE A 324 -3.78 2.76 -21.41
C ILE A 324 -4.54 2.25 -22.64
N ASP A 325 -4.60 3.06 -23.67
CA ASP A 325 -5.35 2.80 -24.89
C ASP A 325 -4.39 2.63 -26.09
N PRO A 326 -4.02 1.40 -26.46
CA PRO A 326 -3.33 1.18 -27.73
C PRO A 326 -4.30 1.45 -28.88
N GLY A 327 -4.01 2.46 -29.70
CA GLY A 327 -4.83 2.86 -30.84
C GLY A 327 -5.11 1.70 -31.79
N HIS A 328 -6.26 1.73 -32.47
CA HIS A 328 -6.67 0.76 -33.51
C HIS A 328 -6.87 -0.67 -32.97
N GLY A 329 -6.92 -1.68 -33.85
CA GLY A 329 -7.08 -3.10 -33.53
C GLY A 329 -8.01 -3.84 -34.50
N ASP A 330 -7.82 -5.15 -34.62
CA ASP A 330 -8.58 -6.07 -35.48
C ASP A 330 -8.68 -5.55 -36.93
N GLN A 331 -9.87 -5.18 -37.41
CA GLN A 331 -10.07 -4.68 -38.77
C GLN A 331 -9.47 -3.30 -39.02
N ASP A 332 -9.22 -2.52 -37.96
CA ASP A 332 -8.57 -1.21 -38.05
C ASP A 332 -7.06 -1.40 -37.83
N SER A 333 -6.29 -1.32 -38.91
CA SER A 333 -4.83 -1.43 -38.85
C SER A 333 -4.13 -0.17 -38.34
N GLY A 334 -4.86 0.96 -38.28
CA GLY A 334 -4.24 2.28 -38.27
C GLY A 334 -3.41 2.50 -39.54
N ALA A 335 -2.36 3.29 -39.42
CA ALA A 335 -1.43 3.50 -40.51
C ALA A 335 -0.60 2.25 -40.85
N ILE A 336 -0.23 2.14 -42.12
CA ILE A 336 0.64 1.11 -42.65
C ILE A 336 1.84 1.81 -43.30
N GLY A 337 3.05 1.43 -42.90
CA GLY A 337 4.26 2.08 -43.41
C GLY A 337 5.50 1.26 -43.16
N ASN A 338 6.42 1.22 -44.13
CA ASN A 338 7.71 0.54 -44.00
C ASN A 338 7.61 -0.93 -43.51
N GLY A 339 6.52 -1.64 -43.82
CA GLY A 339 6.27 -3.02 -43.40
C GLY A 339 5.80 -3.19 -41.94
N LEU A 340 5.39 -2.11 -41.28
CA LEU A 340 4.77 -2.12 -39.96
C LEU A 340 3.26 -1.81 -40.07
N LEU A 341 2.49 -2.40 -39.16
CA LEU A 341 1.12 -2.00 -38.85
C LEU A 341 1.12 -1.18 -37.56
N GLU A 342 0.49 -0.02 -37.58
CA GLU A 342 0.40 0.86 -36.40
C GLU A 342 -0.24 0.13 -35.21
N LYS A 343 -1.33 -0.60 -35.42
CA LYS A 343 -2.03 -1.34 -34.35
C LYS A 343 -1.13 -2.29 -33.56
N GLU A 344 -0.11 -2.87 -34.20
CA GLU A 344 0.82 -3.83 -33.59
C GLU A 344 1.89 -3.10 -32.78
N VAL A 345 2.43 -2.00 -33.33
CA VAL A 345 3.39 -1.12 -32.64
C VAL A 345 2.75 -0.55 -31.37
N ASN A 346 1.52 -0.03 -31.50
CA ASN A 346 0.77 0.56 -30.39
C ASN A 346 0.54 -0.46 -29.27
N LEU A 347 0.10 -1.68 -29.61
CA LEU A 347 -0.17 -2.72 -28.63
C LEU A 347 1.09 -3.16 -27.88
N ASP A 348 2.22 -3.30 -28.58
CA ASP A 348 3.51 -3.69 -27.96
C ASP A 348 3.96 -2.62 -26.95
N ILE A 349 4.00 -1.35 -27.36
CA ILE A 349 4.40 -0.23 -26.48
C ILE A 349 3.45 -0.14 -25.29
N ALA A 350 2.13 -0.22 -25.51
CA ALA A 350 1.13 -0.15 -24.44
C ALA A 350 1.29 -1.29 -23.41
N LYS A 351 1.58 -2.52 -23.85
CA LYS A 351 1.85 -3.65 -22.93
C LYS A 351 3.10 -3.40 -22.08
N ARG A 352 4.13 -2.79 -22.66
CA ARG A 352 5.35 -2.41 -21.91
C ARG A 352 5.07 -1.30 -20.90
N VAL A 353 4.31 -0.27 -21.28
CA VAL A 353 3.86 0.80 -20.36
C VAL A 353 3.08 0.18 -19.20
N ASN A 354 2.14 -0.73 -19.48
CA ASN A 354 1.38 -1.47 -18.48
C ASN A 354 2.30 -2.24 -17.51
N THR A 355 3.28 -2.99 -18.01
CA THR A 355 4.22 -3.73 -17.14
C THR A 355 5.02 -2.80 -16.24
N LYS A 356 5.54 -1.69 -16.79
CA LYS A 356 6.35 -0.71 -16.05
C LYS A 356 5.52 0.00 -14.97
N LEU A 357 4.32 0.48 -15.30
CA LEU A 357 3.41 1.12 -14.34
C LEU A 357 2.96 0.16 -13.24
N ASN A 358 2.62 -1.09 -13.58
CA ASN A 358 2.27 -2.10 -12.58
C ASN A 358 3.45 -2.40 -11.64
N ALA A 359 4.68 -2.46 -12.16
CA ALA A 359 5.88 -2.63 -11.34
C ALA A 359 6.12 -1.44 -10.39
N SER A 360 5.76 -0.23 -10.81
CA SER A 360 5.78 1.00 -10.01
C SER A 360 4.63 1.11 -9.00
N GLY A 361 3.67 0.17 -9.00
CA GLY A 361 2.58 0.13 -8.03
C GLY A 361 1.29 0.81 -8.48
N ALA A 362 1.23 1.29 -9.73
CA ALA A 362 -0.03 1.73 -10.32
C ALA A 362 -1.01 0.54 -10.50
N LEU A 363 -2.22 0.87 -10.92
CA LEU A 363 -3.28 -0.03 -11.35
C LEU A 363 -3.57 0.22 -12.85
N PRO A 364 -2.67 -0.16 -13.76
CA PRO A 364 -2.89 0.07 -15.18
C PRO A 364 -4.05 -0.79 -15.71
N VAL A 365 -4.83 -0.22 -16.63
CA VAL A 365 -5.95 -0.89 -17.30
C VAL A 365 -5.81 -0.67 -18.80
N LEU A 366 -5.64 -1.75 -19.57
CA LEU A 366 -5.57 -1.67 -21.02
C LEU A 366 -6.97 -1.63 -21.63
N SER A 367 -7.20 -0.77 -22.62
CA SER A 367 -8.42 -0.83 -23.43
C SER A 367 -8.52 -2.17 -24.17
N ARG A 368 -7.40 -2.67 -24.72
CA ARG A 368 -7.24 -3.99 -25.33
C ARG A 368 -5.88 -4.61 -24.98
N SER A 369 -5.84 -5.93 -24.80
CA SER A 369 -4.62 -6.69 -24.48
C SER A 369 -4.19 -7.66 -25.59
N ASN A 370 -4.95 -7.70 -26.68
CA ASN A 370 -4.77 -8.51 -27.88
C ASN A 370 -5.23 -7.68 -29.09
N ASP A 371 -5.25 -8.29 -30.27
CA ASP A 371 -5.78 -7.64 -31.46
C ASP A 371 -7.31 -7.68 -31.41
N THR A 372 -7.92 -6.58 -30.97
CA THR A 372 -9.37 -6.44 -30.79
C THR A 372 -9.72 -4.99 -31.02
N PHE A 373 -10.75 -4.74 -31.81
CA PHE A 373 -11.26 -3.41 -32.07
C PHE A 373 -12.25 -2.97 -30.98
N TYR A 374 -12.12 -1.71 -30.57
CA TYR A 374 -13.15 -0.97 -29.84
C TYR A 374 -13.35 0.37 -30.53
N SER A 375 -14.59 0.82 -30.65
CA SER A 375 -14.92 2.16 -31.13
C SER A 375 -14.35 3.23 -30.18
N LEU A 376 -14.22 4.46 -30.69
CA LEU A 376 -13.71 5.58 -29.91
C LEU A 376 -14.56 5.83 -28.64
N GLN A 377 -15.88 5.68 -28.73
CA GLN A 377 -16.79 5.81 -27.59
C GLN A 377 -16.59 4.68 -26.56
N GLU A 378 -16.41 3.43 -27.01
CA GLU A 378 -16.17 2.30 -26.09
C GLU A 378 -14.87 2.49 -25.30
N ARG A 379 -13.81 3.01 -25.94
CA ARG A 379 -12.53 3.29 -25.25
C ARG A 379 -12.71 4.30 -24.11
N VAL A 380 -13.41 5.40 -24.37
CA VAL A 380 -13.75 6.41 -23.35
C VAL A 380 -14.63 5.81 -22.25
N ASN A 381 -15.63 5.01 -22.61
CA ASN A 381 -16.51 4.35 -21.64
C ASN A 381 -15.73 3.38 -20.74
N LYS A 382 -14.81 2.60 -21.29
CA LYS A 382 -13.98 1.67 -20.52
C LYS A 382 -13.08 2.41 -19.52
N ALA A 383 -12.50 3.54 -19.90
CA ALA A 383 -11.73 4.38 -18.98
C ALA A 383 -12.59 4.93 -17.82
N ALA A 384 -13.79 5.41 -18.14
CA ALA A 384 -14.74 5.88 -17.13
C ALA A 384 -15.21 4.74 -16.19
N SER A 385 -15.53 3.57 -16.75
CA SER A 385 -15.90 2.38 -15.95
C SER A 385 -14.77 1.87 -15.08
N ALA A 386 -13.52 2.02 -15.52
CA ALA A 386 -12.33 1.72 -14.72
C ALA A 386 -12.10 2.76 -13.61
N GLN A 387 -12.83 3.87 -13.60
CA GLN A 387 -12.58 5.02 -12.71
C GLN A 387 -11.14 5.52 -12.85
N ALA A 388 -10.65 5.61 -14.08
CA ALA A 388 -9.26 5.94 -14.34
C ALA A 388 -8.91 7.37 -13.90
N ASP A 389 -7.76 7.50 -13.25
CA ASP A 389 -7.18 8.77 -12.82
C ASP A 389 -6.47 9.48 -13.99
N LEU A 390 -5.95 8.74 -14.98
CA LEU A 390 -5.41 9.26 -16.24
C LEU A 390 -5.80 8.38 -17.44
N PHE A 391 -5.82 9.00 -18.62
CA PHE A 391 -6.00 8.34 -19.91
C PHE A 391 -4.77 8.54 -20.82
N LEU A 392 -4.11 7.46 -21.20
CA LEU A 392 -2.94 7.45 -22.09
C LEU A 392 -3.26 6.70 -23.38
N SER A 393 -3.53 7.42 -24.47
CA SER A 393 -3.64 6.81 -25.80
C SER A 393 -2.28 6.77 -26.48
N ILE A 394 -1.94 5.63 -27.09
CA ILE A 394 -0.63 5.38 -27.69
C ILE A 394 -0.82 5.07 -29.17
N HIS A 395 -0.15 5.87 -30.00
CA HIS A 395 -0.18 5.84 -31.46
C HIS A 395 1.23 5.88 -32.07
N ALA A 396 1.32 5.47 -33.34
CA ALA A 396 2.51 5.66 -34.17
C ALA A 396 2.08 6.40 -35.43
N ASN A 397 2.52 7.64 -35.52
CA ASN A 397 2.02 8.63 -36.46
C ASN A 397 2.27 8.24 -37.91
N ALA A 398 1.59 8.92 -38.83
CA ALA A 398 1.78 8.78 -40.25
C ALA A 398 1.56 10.09 -40.99
N ASN A 399 2.06 10.14 -42.22
CA ASN A 399 1.83 11.22 -43.16
C ASN A 399 1.89 10.68 -44.58
N ASP A 400 1.12 11.28 -45.50
CA ASP A 400 1.13 10.92 -46.93
C ASP A 400 2.52 11.07 -47.54
N SER A 401 3.29 12.07 -47.09
CA SER A 401 4.71 12.17 -47.36
C SER A 401 5.51 11.29 -46.39
N SER A 402 6.56 10.64 -46.86
CA SER A 402 7.51 9.91 -46.01
C SER A 402 8.52 10.82 -45.28
N SER A 403 8.50 12.13 -45.54
CA SER A 403 9.46 13.10 -44.99
C SER A 403 9.23 13.43 -43.49
N PRO A 404 7.99 13.69 -43.02
CA PRO A 404 7.75 14.03 -41.61
C PRO A 404 8.21 12.93 -40.64
N ASN A 405 8.93 13.33 -39.61
CA ASN A 405 9.42 12.46 -38.54
C ASN A 405 9.31 13.17 -37.19
N GLY A 406 9.55 12.42 -36.12
CA GLY A 406 9.54 12.92 -34.76
C GLY A 406 8.45 12.33 -33.87
N SER A 407 8.46 12.74 -32.60
CA SER A 407 7.43 12.39 -31.62
C SER A 407 6.60 13.61 -31.27
N GLU A 408 5.31 13.45 -31.01
CA GLU A 408 4.42 14.50 -30.51
C GLU A 408 3.42 13.96 -29.50
N THR A 409 2.92 14.84 -28.64
CA THR A 409 1.88 14.48 -27.67
C THR A 409 0.75 15.48 -27.76
N TYR A 410 -0.45 14.96 -27.96
CA TYR A 410 -1.68 15.73 -28.06
C TYR A 410 -2.46 15.68 -26.75
N TYR A 411 -3.10 16.79 -26.42
CA TYR A 411 -4.14 16.87 -25.39
C TYR A 411 -5.33 17.66 -25.94
N ASP A 412 -6.46 17.61 -25.24
CA ASP A 412 -7.63 18.41 -25.56
C ASP A 412 -8.01 19.31 -24.39
N THR A 413 -8.70 20.42 -24.67
CA THR A 413 -9.05 21.44 -23.67
C THR A 413 -10.47 21.30 -23.11
N THR A 414 -11.26 20.31 -23.55
CA THR A 414 -12.66 20.13 -23.13
C THR A 414 -12.78 19.72 -21.67
N TYR A 415 -11.96 18.77 -21.20
CA TYR A 415 -11.95 18.30 -19.81
C TYR A 415 -10.53 18.24 -19.26
N GLN A 416 -10.38 18.63 -17.98
CA GLN A 416 -9.11 18.55 -17.25
C GLN A 416 -7.92 19.22 -17.97
N ALA A 417 -8.17 20.25 -18.79
CA ALA A 417 -7.21 20.84 -19.73
C ALA A 417 -5.84 21.14 -19.14
N ALA A 418 -5.78 21.77 -17.96
CA ALA A 418 -4.52 22.11 -17.29
C ALA A 418 -3.73 20.85 -16.89
N ASN A 419 -4.43 19.82 -16.40
CA ASN A 419 -3.81 18.55 -15.99
C ASN A 419 -3.40 17.71 -17.21
N SER A 420 -4.21 17.69 -18.27
CA SER A 420 -3.88 17.02 -19.55
C SER A 420 -2.64 17.64 -20.19
N LYS A 421 -2.57 18.98 -20.22
CA LYS A 421 -1.39 19.71 -20.69
C LYS A 421 -0.15 19.37 -19.84
N ARG A 422 -0.27 19.42 -18.51
CA ARG A 422 0.83 19.07 -17.60
C ARG A 422 1.33 17.64 -17.85
N LEU A 423 0.42 16.68 -18.03
CA LEU A 423 0.77 15.30 -18.34
C LEU A 423 1.53 15.19 -19.66
N ALA A 424 1.06 15.87 -20.72
CA ALA A 424 1.75 15.89 -22.02
C ALA A 424 3.14 16.51 -21.91
N GLU A 425 3.29 17.61 -21.16
CA GLU A 425 4.58 18.28 -20.90
C GLU A 425 5.55 17.42 -20.08
N GLN A 426 5.06 16.46 -19.29
CA GLN A 426 5.91 15.49 -18.60
C GLN A 426 6.36 14.33 -19.49
N ILE A 427 5.56 13.92 -20.48
CA ILE A 427 5.83 12.79 -21.37
C ILE A 427 6.70 13.21 -22.56
N GLN A 428 6.31 14.26 -23.27
CA GLN A 428 6.86 14.64 -24.57
C GLN A 428 8.39 14.77 -24.60
N PRO A 429 9.04 15.57 -23.71
CA PRO A 429 10.49 15.73 -23.78
C PRO A 429 11.24 14.44 -23.47
N LYS A 430 10.71 13.59 -22.58
CA LYS A 430 11.31 12.29 -22.25
C LYS A 430 11.21 11.32 -23.42
N LEU A 431 10.10 11.36 -24.15
CA LEU A 431 9.86 10.52 -25.32
C LEU A 431 10.82 10.86 -26.46
N ALA A 432 10.90 12.13 -26.83
CA ALA A 432 11.80 12.59 -27.89
C ALA A 432 13.27 12.27 -27.55
N ALA A 433 13.70 12.53 -26.30
CA ALA A 433 15.04 12.24 -25.84
C ALA A 433 15.35 10.73 -25.85
N ASN A 434 14.46 9.89 -25.31
CA ASN A 434 14.70 8.44 -25.25
C ASN A 434 14.75 7.79 -26.64
N LEU A 435 13.91 8.25 -27.58
CA LEU A 435 13.89 7.73 -28.95
C LEU A 435 14.92 8.38 -29.88
N GLY A 436 15.54 9.49 -29.46
CA GLY A 436 16.38 10.30 -30.34
C GLY A 436 15.63 10.75 -31.59
N THR A 437 14.34 11.07 -31.45
CA THR A 437 13.45 11.56 -32.50
C THR A 437 13.39 13.08 -32.44
N ARG A 438 12.97 13.72 -33.54
CA ARG A 438 12.66 15.15 -33.53
C ARG A 438 11.54 15.41 -32.51
N ASP A 439 11.77 16.32 -31.56
CA ASP A 439 10.72 16.79 -30.66
C ASP A 439 9.78 17.72 -31.44
N ARG A 440 8.54 17.29 -31.66
CA ARG A 440 7.50 18.08 -32.33
C ARG A 440 6.59 18.82 -31.35
N GLY A 441 6.84 18.67 -30.05
CA GLY A 441 6.18 19.40 -28.98
C GLY A 441 4.84 18.82 -28.54
N VAL A 442 4.26 19.53 -27.57
CA VAL A 442 2.91 19.29 -27.04
C VAL A 442 1.92 20.13 -27.83
N LYS A 443 0.80 19.54 -28.27
CA LYS A 443 -0.18 20.19 -29.15
C LYS A 443 -1.62 19.95 -28.68
N THR A 444 -2.53 20.83 -29.08
CA THR A 444 -3.97 20.60 -28.90
C THR A 444 -4.55 19.92 -30.13
N ALA A 445 -5.39 18.90 -29.94
CA ALA A 445 -6.20 18.32 -31.00
C ALA A 445 -7.50 17.74 -30.45
N ALA A 446 -8.59 17.88 -31.21
CA ALA A 446 -9.92 17.41 -30.84
C ALA A 446 -10.12 15.89 -31.08
N PHE A 447 -9.09 15.07 -30.90
CA PHE A 447 -9.21 13.62 -31.05
C PHE A 447 -10.20 13.06 -30.04
N TYR A 448 -11.12 12.22 -30.51
CA TYR A 448 -12.30 11.80 -29.75
C TYR A 448 -11.95 11.26 -28.35
N VAL A 449 -10.97 10.36 -28.27
CA VAL A 449 -10.62 9.65 -27.03
C VAL A 449 -10.07 10.56 -25.94
N ILE A 450 -9.32 11.62 -26.30
CA ILE A 450 -8.81 12.60 -25.33
C ILE A 450 -9.82 13.71 -25.06
N LYS A 451 -10.60 14.10 -26.06
CA LYS A 451 -11.66 15.13 -25.95
C LYS A 451 -12.80 14.72 -25.01
N TYR A 452 -13.24 13.47 -25.07
CA TYR A 452 -14.38 12.98 -24.28
C TYR A 452 -13.99 12.20 -23.02
N SER A 453 -12.69 11.98 -22.79
CA SER A 453 -12.19 11.51 -21.50
C SER A 453 -12.29 12.62 -20.46
N LYS A 454 -13.01 12.37 -19.36
CA LYS A 454 -13.28 13.38 -18.31
C LYS A 454 -12.16 13.51 -17.26
N MET A 455 -11.21 12.57 -17.29
CA MET A 455 -9.95 12.61 -16.54
C MET A 455 -8.84 13.25 -17.39
N PRO A 456 -7.70 13.65 -16.82
CA PRO A 456 -6.56 14.12 -17.61
C PRO A 456 -6.16 13.08 -18.66
N SER A 457 -6.00 13.54 -19.90
CA SER A 457 -5.92 12.67 -21.07
C SER A 457 -4.90 13.16 -22.08
N VAL A 458 -4.13 12.23 -22.66
CA VAL A 458 -3.17 12.51 -23.73
C VAL A 458 -3.18 11.43 -24.80
N LEU A 459 -2.84 11.82 -26.03
CA LEU A 459 -2.56 10.92 -27.14
C LEU A 459 -1.10 11.11 -27.54
N VAL A 460 -0.31 10.05 -27.39
CA VAL A 460 1.12 10.05 -27.63
C VAL A 460 1.39 9.45 -29.01
N GLU A 461 1.91 10.28 -29.91
CA GLU A 461 2.45 9.87 -31.19
C GLU A 461 3.93 9.54 -31.05
N THR A 462 4.24 8.26 -30.98
CA THR A 462 5.57 7.77 -30.60
C THR A 462 6.64 8.11 -31.62
N ALA A 463 6.41 7.82 -32.90
CA ALA A 463 7.25 8.20 -34.03
C ALA A 463 6.46 8.00 -35.35
N PHE A 464 6.97 8.47 -36.49
CA PHE A 464 6.27 8.30 -37.77
C PHE A 464 6.56 6.93 -38.42
N ILE A 465 5.54 6.10 -38.61
CA ILE A 465 5.64 4.79 -39.27
C ILE A 465 5.94 4.89 -40.77
N THR A 466 5.59 6.03 -41.41
CA THR A 466 5.83 6.29 -42.83
C THR A 466 7.24 6.82 -43.11
N ASN A 467 7.94 7.34 -42.09
CA ASN A 467 9.33 7.76 -42.22
C ASN A 467 10.30 6.61 -41.94
N ALA A 468 11.22 6.35 -42.87
CA ALA A 468 12.12 5.19 -42.80
C ALA A 468 13.01 5.17 -41.54
N SER A 469 13.48 6.34 -41.07
CA SER A 469 14.33 6.45 -39.87
C SER A 469 13.53 6.14 -38.60
N ASP A 470 12.33 6.70 -38.46
CA ASP A 470 11.46 6.44 -37.32
C ASP A 470 10.93 5.01 -37.33
N ALA A 471 10.49 4.49 -38.49
CA ALA A 471 10.06 3.11 -38.64
C ALA A 471 11.17 2.10 -38.30
N SER A 472 12.43 2.38 -38.65
CA SER A 472 13.59 1.56 -38.26
C SER A 472 13.72 1.43 -36.73
N LYS A 473 13.41 2.50 -35.99
CA LYS A 473 13.34 2.46 -34.52
C LYS A 473 12.13 1.63 -34.06
N LEU A 474 10.93 1.89 -34.59
CA LEU A 474 9.70 1.19 -34.17
C LEU A 474 9.73 -0.33 -34.42
N LYS A 475 10.50 -0.80 -35.40
CA LYS A 475 10.76 -2.24 -35.63
C LYS A 475 11.50 -2.92 -34.48
N GLN A 476 12.32 -2.17 -33.73
CA GLN A 476 13.22 -2.73 -32.73
C GLN A 476 12.59 -2.76 -31.34
N ALA A 477 12.68 -3.91 -30.67
CA ALA A 477 12.17 -4.08 -29.30
C ALA A 477 12.78 -3.07 -28.30
N VAL A 478 14.06 -2.70 -28.48
CA VAL A 478 14.76 -1.73 -27.62
C VAL A 478 14.10 -0.35 -27.69
N TYR A 479 13.75 0.13 -28.88
CA TYR A 479 13.12 1.45 -29.03
C TYR A 479 11.66 1.45 -28.58
N LYS A 480 10.91 0.36 -28.80
CA LYS A 480 9.58 0.19 -28.19
C LYS A 480 9.63 0.20 -26.66
N ASP A 481 10.67 -0.40 -26.07
CA ASP A 481 10.89 -0.31 -24.62
C ASP A 481 11.27 1.10 -24.15
N LYS A 482 12.10 1.81 -24.91
CA LYS A 482 12.47 3.21 -24.64
C LYS A 482 11.27 4.17 -24.71
N ALA A 483 10.37 3.98 -25.69
CA ALA A 483 9.10 4.70 -25.76
C ALA A 483 8.25 4.44 -24.52
N ALA A 484 8.09 3.16 -24.16
CA ALA A 484 7.32 2.78 -22.98
C ALA A 484 7.93 3.31 -21.68
N GLN A 485 9.26 3.34 -21.57
CA GLN A 485 9.98 3.92 -20.43
C GLN A 485 9.74 5.43 -20.34
N ALA A 486 9.78 6.15 -21.46
CA ALA A 486 9.51 7.58 -21.48
C ALA A 486 8.08 7.92 -21.07
N ILE A 487 7.09 7.17 -21.58
CA ILE A 487 5.68 7.34 -21.20
C ILE A 487 5.52 7.05 -19.71
N HIS A 488 6.06 5.94 -19.22
CA HIS A 488 6.07 5.60 -17.78
C HIS A 488 6.68 6.72 -16.93
N ASP A 489 7.87 7.22 -17.28
CA ASP A 489 8.57 8.23 -16.48
C ASP A 489 7.85 9.59 -16.54
N GLY A 490 7.23 9.92 -17.66
CA GLY A 490 6.36 11.08 -17.79
C GLY A 490 5.12 10.97 -16.91
N THR A 491 4.46 9.81 -16.90
CA THR A 491 3.32 9.53 -16.01
C THR A 491 3.71 9.61 -14.54
N VAL A 492 4.84 9.01 -14.13
CA VAL A 492 5.32 9.10 -12.74
C VAL A 492 5.67 10.55 -12.38
N SER A 493 6.27 11.31 -13.30
CA SER A 493 6.61 12.72 -13.07
C SER A 493 5.38 13.64 -12.95
N TYR A 494 4.23 13.24 -13.52
CA TYR A 494 2.99 13.99 -13.40
C TYR A 494 2.38 13.96 -11.99
N TYR A 495 2.60 12.87 -11.23
CA TYR A 495 2.11 12.70 -9.86
C TYR A 495 3.05 13.25 -8.79
N ARG A 496 4.13 13.89 -9.24
CA ARG A 496 5.29 14.20 -8.44
C ARG A 496 5.22 15.64 -7.88
#